data_AF-A0A4Q7AJF0-F1
#
_entry.id   AF-A0A4Q7AJF0-F1
#
_cell.length_a   1.000
_cell.length_b   1.000
_cell.length_c   1.000
_cell.angle_alpha   90.00
_cell.angle_beta   90.00
_cell.angle_gamma   90.00
#
_symmetry.space_group_name_H-M   'P 1'
#
loop_
_entity.id
_entity.type
_entity.pdbx_description
1 polymer ?
#
loop_
_entity_poly.entity_id
_entity_poly.type
_entity_poly.pdbx_seq_one_letter_code
_entity_poly.pdbx_strand_id
1 'polypeptide(L)'
;MKKTVAVLSILSIFSVACSKNEPHDSIQLEQQQKVNSIKKNQKLNSDDCFQLEPSFEFTLNNDDFNIKIESTEFNNQKAIAVIKTGNGIRTDYIYDLTGRTMLANLDYGIAALGSNPNEVLVKTTFQAPLPTFPSNMKPQQKFPMTYNAVIQSQTDENDKTENNKTIEVQFVGFEDLKFIDNNNNTLEFNQACHFKSQLEDETLDEWYAQGFGQIKFVRTKANGDVKSSEAIGDEP
;
A
#
# COMPACT_ATOMS: atom_id res chain seq x y z
N MET A 1 10.07 -14.83 48.85
CA MET A 1 10.50 -16.20 48.51
C MET A 1 10.85 -16.26 47.03
N LYS A 2 12.10 -16.59 46.71
CA LYS A 2 12.55 -16.89 45.34
C LYS A 2 12.01 -18.26 44.91
N LYS A 3 11.54 -18.39 43.67
CA LYS A 3 11.60 -19.65 42.93
C LYS A 3 12.07 -19.36 41.51
N THR A 4 13.24 -19.92 41.23
CA THR A 4 13.86 -20.03 39.91
C THR A 4 13.69 -21.49 39.44
N VAL A 5 13.91 -21.71 38.13
CA VAL A 5 14.17 -22.98 37.42
C VAL A 5 12.87 -23.63 36.91
N ALA A 6 12.73 -24.04 35.63
CA ALA A 6 13.72 -24.64 34.72
C ALA A 6 13.47 -24.33 33.23
N VAL A 7 14.57 -24.18 32.50
CA VAL A 7 14.66 -24.49 31.06
C VAL A 7 14.70 -26.02 30.94
N LEU A 8 13.82 -26.60 30.13
CA LEU A 8 13.99 -27.96 29.61
C LEU A 8 14.00 -27.91 28.09
N SER A 9 15.19 -28.10 27.54
CA SER A 9 15.42 -28.58 26.18
C SER A 9 15.13 -30.07 26.12
N ILE A 10 14.26 -30.49 25.19
CA ILE A 10 14.26 -31.87 24.67
C ILE A 10 14.27 -31.78 23.15
N LEU A 11 15.30 -32.41 22.59
CA LEU A 11 15.60 -32.58 21.18
C LEU A 11 14.82 -33.80 20.64
N SER A 12 14.21 -33.63 19.47
CA SER A 12 13.97 -34.61 18.39
C SER A 12 13.17 -35.89 18.66
N ILE A 13 12.16 -36.17 17.80
CA ILE A 13 12.18 -37.24 16.79
C ILE A 13 11.15 -36.90 15.71
N PHE A 14 11.55 -37.11 14.46
CA PHE A 14 10.78 -36.98 13.23
C PHE A 14 9.45 -37.75 13.25
N SER A 15 8.39 -37.09 12.82
CA SER A 15 7.35 -37.74 12.01
C SER A 15 7.08 -36.84 10.81
N VAL A 16 7.68 -37.24 9.69
CA VAL A 16 7.35 -36.79 8.35
C VAL A 16 5.90 -37.19 8.10
N ALA A 17 5.01 -36.21 8.09
CA ALA A 17 3.74 -36.31 7.40
C ALA A 17 3.84 -35.43 6.16
N CYS A 18 4.15 -36.06 5.03
CA CYS A 18 3.94 -35.47 3.72
C CYS A 18 2.45 -35.14 3.58
N SER A 19 2.07 -33.88 3.78
CA SER A 19 0.89 -33.32 3.15
C SER A 19 1.37 -32.45 2.01
N LYS A 20 1.05 -32.90 0.79
CA LYS A 20 1.17 -32.08 -0.42
C LYS A 20 0.33 -30.83 -0.20
N ASN A 21 0.96 -29.68 0.00
CA ASN A 21 0.35 -28.41 -0.35
C ASN A 21 0.95 -27.95 -1.67
N GLU A 22 0.04 -27.63 -2.58
CA GLU A 22 0.23 -27.23 -3.97
C GLU A 22 1.06 -25.95 -4.11
N PRO A 23 1.57 -25.65 -5.32
CA PRO A 23 2.62 -24.67 -5.53
C PRO A 23 2.02 -23.26 -5.63
N HIS A 24 1.75 -22.61 -4.51
CA HIS A 24 1.34 -21.20 -4.52
C HIS A 24 2.54 -20.25 -4.77
N ASP A 25 3.73 -20.61 -4.26
CA ASP A 25 4.92 -19.74 -4.30
C ASP A 25 5.59 -19.64 -5.68
N SER A 26 5.59 -20.71 -6.46
CA SER A 26 6.21 -20.69 -7.80
C SER A 26 5.37 -19.92 -8.81
N ILE A 27 4.05 -19.87 -8.64
CA ILE A 27 3.13 -19.20 -9.56
C ILE A 27 3.26 -17.68 -9.41
N GLN A 28 3.41 -17.15 -8.19
CA GLN A 28 3.61 -15.72 -7.97
C GLN A 28 4.98 -15.24 -8.48
N LEU A 29 6.06 -16.00 -8.24
CA LEU A 29 7.38 -15.70 -8.81
C LEU A 29 7.40 -15.78 -10.34
N GLU A 30 6.76 -16.79 -10.93
CA GLU A 30 6.64 -16.88 -12.39
C GLU A 30 5.82 -15.74 -12.98
N GLN A 31 4.73 -15.31 -12.32
CA GLN A 31 3.95 -14.15 -12.75
C GLN A 31 4.75 -12.85 -12.64
N GLN A 32 5.51 -12.64 -11.55
CA GLN A 32 6.37 -11.47 -11.37
C GLN A 32 7.55 -11.44 -12.36
N GLN A 33 8.24 -12.56 -12.59
CA GLN A 33 9.29 -12.67 -13.60
C GLN A 33 8.75 -12.47 -15.01
N LYS A 34 7.53 -12.94 -15.28
CA LYS A 34 6.84 -12.74 -16.57
C LYS A 34 6.49 -11.27 -16.78
N VAL A 35 5.97 -10.56 -15.78
CA VAL A 35 5.70 -9.10 -15.86
C VAL A 35 6.98 -8.31 -16.08
N ASN A 36 8.08 -8.64 -15.38
CA ASN A 36 9.37 -7.96 -15.51
C ASN A 36 10.06 -8.20 -16.86
N SER A 37 9.98 -9.41 -17.40
CA SER A 37 10.57 -9.74 -18.71
C SER A 37 9.85 -9.08 -19.91
N ILE A 38 8.58 -8.71 -19.76
CA ILE A 38 7.79 -8.07 -20.82
C ILE A 38 8.26 -6.62 -21.13
N LYS A 39 8.89 -5.91 -20.18
CA LYS A 39 8.92 -4.44 -20.23
C LYS A 39 10.23 -3.74 -20.59
N LYS A 40 11.33 -4.44 -20.84
CA LYS A 40 12.59 -3.74 -21.20
C LYS A 40 12.54 -2.96 -22.53
N ASN A 41 11.51 -3.19 -23.36
CA ASN A 41 11.33 -2.57 -24.69
C ASN A 41 9.97 -1.88 -24.91
N GLN A 42 9.14 -1.71 -23.87
CA GLN A 42 7.83 -1.04 -24.01
C GLN A 42 7.98 0.48 -23.86
N LYS A 43 7.19 1.24 -24.62
CA LYS A 43 7.15 2.70 -24.49
C LYS A 43 6.57 3.06 -23.12
N LEU A 44 7.35 3.82 -22.33
CA LEU A 44 6.96 4.32 -21.01
C LEU A 44 5.61 5.05 -21.06
N ASN A 45 4.64 4.61 -20.26
CA ASN A 45 3.35 5.26 -20.07
C ASN A 45 3.01 5.30 -18.57
N SER A 46 2.75 6.51 -18.05
CA SER A 46 2.39 6.69 -16.63
C SER A 46 1.09 5.99 -16.25
N ASP A 47 0.19 5.77 -17.21
CA ASP A 47 -1.10 5.12 -16.97
C ASP A 47 -0.92 3.67 -16.50
N ASP A 48 0.17 3.02 -16.88
CA ASP A 48 0.47 1.65 -16.48
C ASP A 48 0.65 1.54 -14.96
N CYS A 49 1.17 2.57 -14.29
CA CYS A 49 1.41 2.57 -12.85
C CYS A 49 0.12 2.51 -12.02
N PHE A 50 -1.03 2.77 -12.63
CA PHE A 50 -2.33 2.75 -11.97
C PHE A 50 -3.21 1.57 -12.38
N GLN A 51 -2.74 0.73 -13.31
CA GLN A 51 -3.45 -0.51 -13.65
C GLN A 51 -3.25 -1.49 -12.50
N LEU A 52 -4.21 -1.53 -11.58
CA LEU A 52 -4.22 -2.44 -10.44
C LEU A 52 -4.73 -3.81 -10.90
N GLU A 53 -4.03 -4.87 -10.49
CA GLU A 53 -4.36 -6.24 -10.89
C GLU A 53 -4.84 -7.02 -9.65
N PRO A 54 -6.16 -7.25 -9.52
CA PRO A 54 -6.69 -8.08 -8.44
C PRO A 54 -6.10 -9.47 -8.52
N SER A 55 -5.67 -10.04 -7.38
CA SER A 55 -4.94 -11.32 -7.20
C SER A 55 -3.44 -11.23 -6.89
N PHE A 56 -2.83 -10.05 -6.97
CA PHE A 56 -1.48 -9.87 -6.44
C PHE A 56 -1.48 -9.68 -4.92
N GLU A 57 -0.55 -10.39 -4.28
CA GLU A 57 -0.20 -10.24 -2.88
C GLU A 57 1.33 -10.29 -2.78
N PHE A 58 1.93 -9.39 -1.99
CA PHE A 58 3.37 -9.44 -1.70
C PHE A 58 3.68 -8.92 -0.31
N THR A 59 4.75 -9.44 0.29
CA THR A 59 5.23 -9.03 1.61
C THR A 59 6.69 -8.58 1.51
N LEU A 60 7.02 -7.41 2.06
CA LEU A 60 8.38 -6.88 2.09
C LEU A 60 9.12 -7.31 3.38
N ASN A 61 10.38 -7.71 3.25
CA ASN A 61 11.18 -8.35 4.32
C ASN A 61 11.40 -7.48 5.56
N ASN A 62 11.30 -6.16 5.44
CA ASN A 62 11.77 -5.26 6.49
C ASN A 62 10.72 -4.85 7.53
N ASP A 63 9.42 -5.06 7.30
CA ASP A 63 8.36 -4.43 8.14
C ASP A 63 7.11 -5.31 8.40
N ASP A 64 7.15 -6.63 8.14
CA ASP A 64 5.95 -7.51 8.11
C ASP A 64 4.80 -6.86 7.32
N PHE A 65 5.17 -6.12 6.27
CA PHE A 65 4.26 -5.31 5.50
C PHE A 65 3.80 -6.09 4.28
N ASN A 66 2.50 -6.34 4.22
CA ASN A 66 1.83 -7.04 3.15
C ASN A 66 0.90 -6.09 2.40
N ILE A 67 0.99 -6.11 1.08
CA ILE A 67 0.02 -5.50 0.18
C ILE A 67 -0.77 -6.61 -0.51
N LYS A 68 -2.09 -6.48 -0.52
CA LYS A 68 -3.01 -7.32 -1.26
C LYS A 68 -3.96 -6.50 -2.10
N ILE A 69 -4.26 -6.94 -3.31
CA ILE A 69 -5.19 -6.24 -4.21
C ILE A 69 -6.39 -7.12 -4.51
N GLU A 70 -7.58 -6.58 -4.25
CA GLU A 70 -8.84 -7.30 -4.40
C GLU A 70 -9.86 -6.47 -5.18
N SER A 71 -10.75 -7.16 -5.91
CA SER A 71 -11.96 -6.54 -6.42
C SER A 71 -12.94 -6.33 -5.27
N THR A 72 -13.59 -5.17 -5.23
CA THR A 72 -14.57 -4.83 -4.20
C THR A 72 -15.74 -4.03 -4.78
N GLU A 73 -16.72 -3.72 -3.94
CA GLU A 73 -17.76 -2.75 -4.24
C GLU A 73 -17.76 -1.65 -3.19
N PHE A 74 -17.86 -0.40 -3.62
CA PHE A 74 -17.91 0.76 -2.73
C PHE A 74 -19.00 1.70 -3.20
N ASN A 75 -19.95 2.08 -2.33
CA ASN A 75 -21.09 2.92 -2.69
C ASN A 75 -21.85 2.43 -3.95
N ASN A 76 -22.09 1.12 -4.04
CA ASN A 76 -22.81 0.46 -5.15
C ASN A 76 -22.13 0.55 -6.53
N GLN A 77 -20.83 0.82 -6.58
CA GLN A 77 -20.02 0.70 -7.80
C GLN A 77 -18.89 -0.29 -7.59
N LYS A 78 -18.51 -0.97 -8.68
CA LYS A 78 -17.32 -1.84 -8.69
C LYS A 78 -16.07 -0.98 -8.49
N ALA A 79 -15.17 -1.47 -7.65
CA ALA A 79 -13.97 -0.78 -7.22
C ALA A 79 -12.82 -1.80 -7.02
N ILE A 80 -11.63 -1.28 -6.76
CA ILE A 80 -10.44 -2.07 -6.44
C ILE A 80 -9.94 -1.63 -5.06
N ALA A 81 -9.71 -2.57 -4.16
CA ALA A 81 -9.08 -2.32 -2.87
C ALA A 81 -7.61 -2.67 -2.92
N VAL A 82 -6.74 -1.73 -2.54
CA VAL A 82 -5.34 -1.99 -2.18
C VAL A 82 -5.30 -2.06 -0.66
N ILE A 83 -5.21 -3.27 -0.14
CA ILE A 83 -5.18 -3.59 1.28
C ILE A 83 -3.73 -3.57 1.72
N LYS A 84 -3.43 -2.73 2.72
CA LYS A 84 -2.11 -2.61 3.32
C LYS A 84 -2.19 -3.07 4.76
N THR A 85 -1.35 -4.02 5.13
CA THR A 85 -1.24 -4.52 6.50
C THR A 85 0.20 -4.51 6.94
N GLY A 86 0.50 -3.98 8.12
CA GLY A 86 1.84 -3.98 8.70
C GLY A 86 1.81 -3.45 10.12
N ASN A 87 2.70 -3.93 10.99
CA ASN A 87 2.77 -3.50 12.40
C ASN A 87 1.43 -3.56 13.17
N GLY A 88 0.55 -4.50 12.82
CA GLY A 88 -0.77 -4.66 13.44
C GLY A 88 -1.82 -3.63 12.99
N ILE A 89 -1.51 -2.82 11.98
CA ILE A 89 -2.38 -1.82 11.37
C ILE A 89 -2.84 -2.32 10.01
N ARG A 90 -4.11 -2.11 9.68
CA ARG A 90 -4.68 -2.37 8.36
C ARG A 90 -5.36 -1.12 7.83
N THR A 91 -5.05 -0.77 6.59
CA THR A 91 -5.75 0.26 5.82
C THR A 91 -6.10 -0.26 4.44
N ASP A 92 -7.37 -0.09 4.03
CA ASP A 92 -7.81 -0.39 2.68
C ASP A 92 -7.97 0.93 1.89
N TYR A 93 -7.21 1.08 0.81
CA TYR A 93 -7.33 2.19 -0.13
C TYR A 93 -8.23 1.75 -1.29
N ILE A 94 -9.35 2.43 -1.47
CA ILE A 94 -10.37 2.07 -2.45
C ILE A 94 -10.24 2.97 -3.67
N TYR A 95 -10.05 2.37 -4.83
CA TYR A 95 -9.92 3.06 -6.11
C TYR A 95 -11.05 2.69 -7.07
N ASP A 96 -11.30 3.56 -8.04
CA ASP A 96 -12.11 3.22 -9.20
C ASP A 96 -11.45 2.10 -10.04
N LEU A 97 -12.16 1.59 -11.05
CA LEU A 97 -11.64 0.52 -11.91
C LEU A 97 -10.41 0.95 -12.74
N THR A 98 -10.12 2.25 -12.83
CA THR A 98 -8.91 2.73 -13.51
C THR A 98 -7.70 2.77 -12.59
N GLY A 99 -7.89 2.61 -11.28
CA GLY A 99 -6.87 2.74 -10.24
C GLY A 99 -6.32 4.15 -10.05
N ARG A 100 -6.81 5.14 -10.83
CA ARG A 100 -6.33 6.54 -10.79
C ARG A 100 -7.12 7.41 -9.83
N THR A 101 -8.38 7.09 -9.59
CA THR A 101 -9.27 7.89 -8.76
C THR A 101 -9.48 7.20 -7.42
N MET A 102 -9.11 7.86 -6.33
CA MET A 102 -9.33 7.35 -4.98
C MET A 102 -10.74 7.70 -4.52
N LEU A 103 -11.44 6.70 -3.99
CA LEU A 103 -12.84 6.77 -3.57
C LEU A 103 -12.96 6.81 -2.05
N ALA A 104 -12.10 6.07 -1.34
CA ALA A 104 -12.08 6.04 0.12
C ALA A 104 -10.77 5.47 0.69
N ASN A 105 -10.52 5.76 1.96
CA ASN A 105 -9.57 5.04 2.82
C ASN A 105 -10.35 4.48 4.02
N LEU A 106 -10.13 3.21 4.35
CA LEU A 106 -10.75 2.53 5.47
C LEU A 106 -9.67 2.09 6.45
N ASP A 107 -9.61 2.72 7.62
CA ASP A 107 -8.66 2.37 8.68
C ASP A 107 -9.33 1.45 9.68
N TYR A 108 -8.73 0.29 9.91
CA TYR A 108 -9.28 -0.76 10.77
C TYR A 108 -8.75 -0.67 12.20
N GLY A 109 -9.43 -1.36 13.10
CA GLY A 109 -9.02 -1.43 14.50
C GLY A 109 -7.62 -1.99 14.72
N ILE A 110 -6.96 -1.50 15.77
CA ILE A 110 -5.66 -2.02 16.21
C ILE A 110 -5.89 -2.89 17.44
N ALA A 111 -5.65 -4.20 17.32
CA ALA A 111 -5.87 -5.16 18.41
C ALA A 111 -5.05 -4.84 19.66
N ALA A 112 -3.81 -4.34 19.48
CA ALA A 112 -2.94 -3.91 20.58
C ALA A 112 -3.51 -2.73 21.40
N LEU A 113 -4.45 -1.96 20.82
CA LEU A 113 -5.15 -0.86 21.48
C LEU A 113 -6.55 -1.27 21.99
N GLY A 114 -6.93 -2.54 21.88
CA GLY A 114 -8.21 -3.07 22.34
C GLY A 114 -9.36 -2.98 21.34
N SER A 115 -9.09 -2.59 20.09
CA SER A 115 -10.09 -2.50 19.02
C SER A 115 -10.15 -3.76 18.15
N ASN A 116 -11.26 -4.01 17.45
CA ASN A 116 -11.40 -5.15 16.54
C ASN A 116 -10.68 -4.89 15.20
N PRO A 117 -9.65 -5.66 14.82
CA PRO A 117 -8.91 -5.45 13.57
C PRO A 117 -9.66 -5.81 12.29
N ASN A 118 -10.85 -6.40 12.42
CA ASN A 118 -11.72 -6.71 11.28
C ASN A 118 -12.85 -5.69 11.09
N GLU A 119 -12.92 -4.68 11.96
CA GLU A 119 -13.90 -3.59 11.86
C GLU A 119 -13.20 -2.29 11.47
N VAL A 120 -13.82 -1.57 10.55
CA VAL A 120 -13.39 -0.22 10.18
C VAL A 120 -13.65 0.69 11.38
N LEU A 121 -12.61 1.38 11.87
CA LEU A 121 -12.72 2.39 12.91
C LEU A 121 -12.92 3.78 12.33
N VAL A 122 -12.20 4.10 11.26
CA VAL A 122 -12.28 5.41 10.60
C VAL A 122 -12.49 5.19 9.12
N LYS A 123 -13.52 5.85 8.59
CA LYS A 123 -13.84 5.86 7.18
C LYS A 123 -13.61 7.25 6.62
N THR A 124 -12.65 7.36 5.72
CA THR A 124 -12.45 8.57 4.89
C THR A 124 -13.11 8.34 3.54
N THR A 125 -14.13 9.12 3.19
CA THR A 125 -14.81 9.06 1.89
C THR A 125 -14.50 10.30 1.09
N PHE A 126 -14.01 10.14 -0.14
CA PHE A 126 -13.78 11.26 -1.03
C PHE A 126 -15.05 11.64 -1.79
N GLN A 127 -15.29 12.95 -1.89
CA GLN A 127 -16.41 13.55 -2.62
C GLN A 127 -15.87 14.42 -3.75
N ALA A 128 -16.71 14.68 -4.75
CA ALA A 128 -16.31 15.50 -5.90
C ALA A 128 -15.84 16.92 -5.47
N PRO A 129 -14.73 17.44 -6.02
CA PRO A 129 -13.83 16.78 -6.98
C PRO A 129 -13.04 15.62 -6.34
N LEU A 130 -12.95 14.49 -7.03
CA LEU A 130 -12.25 13.31 -6.49
C LEU A 130 -10.74 13.39 -6.74
N PRO A 131 -9.90 12.98 -5.78
CA PRO A 131 -8.45 12.90 -6.00
C PRO A 131 -8.15 11.91 -7.13
N THR A 132 -7.61 12.42 -8.23
CA THR A 132 -7.42 11.66 -9.46
C THR A 132 -6.06 11.97 -10.09
N PHE A 133 -5.28 10.93 -10.37
CA PHE A 133 -4.07 11.07 -11.16
C PHE A 133 -4.40 11.31 -12.64
N PRO A 134 -3.78 12.32 -13.31
CA PRO A 134 -3.96 12.54 -14.73
C PRO A 134 -3.47 11.37 -15.58
N SER A 135 -4.05 11.22 -16.77
CA SER A 135 -3.55 10.27 -17.76
C SER A 135 -2.37 10.82 -18.55
N ASN A 136 -1.47 9.95 -19.02
CA ASN A 136 -0.37 10.23 -19.95
C ASN A 136 0.55 11.37 -19.47
N MET A 137 0.88 11.36 -18.18
CA MET A 137 1.76 12.35 -17.57
C MET A 137 3.18 12.26 -18.15
N LYS A 138 3.78 13.43 -18.35
CA LYS A 138 5.18 13.54 -18.77
C LYS A 138 6.08 13.70 -17.54
N PRO A 139 7.30 13.15 -17.53
CA PRO A 139 8.25 13.41 -16.46
C PRO A 139 8.40 14.91 -16.17
N GLN A 140 8.52 15.23 -14.90
CA GLN A 140 8.53 16.58 -14.32
C GLN A 140 7.21 17.36 -14.41
N GLN A 141 6.12 16.78 -14.95
CA GLN A 141 4.82 17.44 -15.01
C GLN A 141 4.25 17.67 -13.62
N LYS A 142 3.83 18.91 -13.36
CA LYS A 142 3.08 19.29 -12.17
C LYS A 142 1.59 19.36 -12.46
N PHE A 143 0.77 19.01 -11.49
CA PHE A 143 -0.67 19.15 -11.55
C PHE A 143 -1.26 19.36 -10.15
N PRO A 144 -2.32 20.17 -10.02
CA PRO A 144 -3.05 20.26 -8.77
C PRO A 144 -3.93 19.01 -8.60
N MET A 145 -3.92 18.43 -7.40
CA MET A 145 -4.87 17.43 -6.96
C MET A 145 -5.77 18.05 -5.89
N THR A 146 -7.02 18.32 -6.27
CA THR A 146 -8.04 18.87 -5.36
C THR A 146 -8.97 17.76 -4.93
N TYR A 147 -9.27 17.69 -3.63
CA TYR A 147 -10.24 16.76 -3.09
C TYR A 147 -11.01 17.31 -1.89
N ASN A 148 -12.22 16.79 -1.72
CA ASN A 148 -12.97 16.89 -0.48
C ASN A 148 -13.02 15.50 0.18
N ALA A 149 -12.58 15.41 1.43
CA ALA A 149 -12.60 14.19 2.22
C ALA A 149 -13.55 14.36 3.42
N VAL A 150 -14.47 13.41 3.58
CA VAL A 150 -15.30 13.27 4.77
C VAL A 150 -14.72 12.15 5.62
N ILE A 151 -14.20 12.48 6.79
CA ILE A 151 -13.59 11.55 7.74
C ILE A 151 -14.61 11.30 8.83
N GLN A 152 -14.97 10.04 9.06
CA GLN A 152 -16.00 9.66 10.01
C GLN A 152 -15.53 8.50 10.88
N SER A 153 -15.61 8.68 12.20
CA SER A 153 -15.48 7.59 13.16
C SER A 153 -16.67 6.64 13.03
N GLN A 154 -16.38 5.34 13.04
CA GLN A 154 -17.41 4.29 13.05
C GLN A 154 -17.82 3.89 14.48
N THR A 155 -17.17 4.45 15.50
CA THR A 155 -17.51 4.24 16.92
C THR A 155 -18.28 5.40 17.54
N ASP A 156 -18.21 6.59 16.93
CA ASP A 156 -19.03 7.77 17.26
C ASP A 156 -19.46 8.48 15.98
N GLU A 157 -20.73 8.34 15.62
CA GLU A 157 -21.27 8.95 14.39
C GLU A 157 -21.25 10.49 14.40
N ASN A 158 -21.14 11.11 15.57
CA ASN A 158 -21.02 12.57 15.70
C ASN A 158 -19.59 13.05 15.46
N ASP A 159 -18.60 12.15 15.53
CA ASP A 159 -17.22 12.46 15.21
C ASP A 159 -17.01 12.36 13.69
N LYS A 160 -17.32 13.49 13.05
CA LYS A 160 -17.24 13.67 11.61
C LYS A 160 -16.53 14.98 11.30
N THR A 161 -15.53 14.91 10.43
CA THR A 161 -14.82 16.08 9.93
C THR A 161 -14.80 16.11 8.41
N GLU A 162 -14.73 17.31 7.85
CA GLU A 162 -14.62 17.53 6.42
C GLU A 162 -13.31 18.29 6.14
N ASN A 163 -12.58 17.82 5.14
CA ASN A 163 -11.27 18.34 4.80
C ASN A 163 -11.19 18.58 3.29
N ASN A 164 -11.14 19.85 2.90
CA ASN A 164 -10.95 20.26 1.52
C ASN A 164 -9.51 20.72 1.34
N LYS A 165 -8.77 20.01 0.48
CA LYS A 165 -7.38 20.31 0.19
C LYS A 165 -7.13 20.35 -1.31
N THR A 166 -6.21 21.24 -1.69
CA THR A 166 -5.53 21.18 -2.99
C THR A 166 -4.05 21.05 -2.71
N ILE A 167 -3.45 20.00 -3.24
CA ILE A 167 -2.00 19.76 -3.18
C ILE A 167 -1.41 19.85 -4.58
N GLU A 168 -0.22 20.45 -4.71
CA GLU A 168 0.55 20.36 -5.96
C GLU A 168 1.31 19.04 -5.95
N VAL A 169 1.06 18.21 -6.96
CA VAL A 169 1.74 16.93 -7.19
C VAL A 169 2.61 17.05 -8.42
N GLN A 170 3.82 16.52 -8.35
CA GLN A 170 4.74 16.40 -9.47
C GLN A 170 4.92 14.92 -9.82
N PHE A 171 4.67 14.55 -11.08
CA PHE A 171 5.18 13.31 -11.63
C PHE A 171 6.66 13.51 -11.95
N VAL A 172 7.57 12.95 -11.14
CA VAL A 172 9.01 13.12 -11.30
C VAL A 172 9.48 12.34 -12.53
N GLY A 173 9.05 11.09 -12.66
CA GLY A 173 9.41 10.23 -13.78
C GLY A 173 9.32 8.76 -13.41
N PHE A 174 10.09 7.93 -14.11
CA PHE A 174 10.14 6.49 -13.88
C PHE A 174 11.44 6.13 -13.18
N GLU A 175 11.36 5.22 -12.21
CA GLU A 175 12.49 4.71 -11.44
C GLU A 175 12.43 3.18 -11.36
N ASP A 176 13.59 2.53 -11.51
CA ASP A 176 13.70 1.09 -11.30
C ASP A 176 13.99 0.84 -9.82
N LEU A 177 13.11 0.10 -9.16
CA LEU A 177 13.23 -0.24 -7.74
C LEU A 177 13.47 -1.73 -7.55
N LYS A 178 14.21 -2.06 -6.48
CA LYS A 178 14.45 -3.43 -6.06
C LYS A 178 14.21 -3.56 -4.57
N PHE A 179 13.42 -4.54 -4.20
CA PHE A 179 13.16 -4.91 -2.81
C PHE A 179 13.48 -6.38 -2.59
N ILE A 180 13.62 -6.76 -1.34
CA ILE A 180 13.75 -8.16 -0.94
C ILE A 180 12.45 -8.54 -0.21
N ASP A 181 11.85 -9.67 -0.59
CA ASP A 181 10.68 -10.24 0.10
C ASP A 181 11.10 -11.08 1.33
N ASN A 182 10.12 -11.54 2.12
CA ASN A 182 10.37 -12.37 3.31
C ASN A 182 11.01 -13.74 2.99
N ASN A 183 11.02 -14.14 1.72
CA ASN A 183 11.61 -15.39 1.23
C ASN A 183 13.02 -15.16 0.63
N ASN A 184 13.60 -13.97 0.80
CA ASN A 184 14.87 -13.53 0.22
C ASN A 184 14.89 -13.51 -1.33
N ASN A 185 13.74 -13.41 -1.97
CA ASN A 185 13.66 -13.15 -3.40
C ASN A 185 13.79 -11.66 -3.68
N THR A 186 14.44 -11.32 -4.79
CA THR A 186 14.47 -9.95 -5.29
C THR A 186 13.19 -9.64 -6.05
N LEU A 187 12.41 -8.70 -5.53
CA LEU A 187 11.30 -8.07 -6.23
C LEU A 187 11.83 -6.87 -7.02
N GLU A 188 11.89 -7.00 -8.34
CA GLU A 188 12.24 -5.89 -9.21
C GLU A 188 10.97 -5.21 -9.74
N PHE A 189 10.91 -3.89 -9.64
CA PHE A 189 9.86 -3.07 -10.23
C PHE A 189 10.51 -2.14 -11.23
N ASN A 190 10.46 -2.55 -12.50
CA ASN A 190 10.98 -1.73 -13.58
C ASN A 190 9.97 -0.62 -13.89
N GLN A 191 10.45 0.61 -14.04
CA GLN A 191 9.63 1.76 -14.46
C GLN A 191 8.49 2.09 -13.46
N ALA A 192 8.77 2.04 -12.15
CA ALA A 192 7.83 2.55 -11.16
C ALA A 192 7.67 4.07 -11.32
N CYS A 193 6.44 4.56 -11.29
CA CYS A 193 6.16 5.99 -11.34
C CYS A 193 6.48 6.65 -10.01
N HIS A 194 7.38 7.62 -10.01
CA HIS A 194 7.74 8.44 -8.86
C HIS A 194 6.95 9.75 -8.87
N PHE A 195 6.24 10.01 -7.78
CA PHE A 195 5.52 11.24 -7.51
C PHE A 195 6.10 11.96 -6.31
N LYS A 196 5.97 13.28 -6.31
CA LYS A 196 6.39 14.15 -5.22
C LYS A 196 5.32 15.19 -4.95
N SER A 197 4.98 15.37 -3.68
CA SER A 197 3.98 16.32 -3.21
C SER A 197 4.55 17.15 -2.05
N GLN A 198 4.23 18.44 -2.02
CA GLN A 198 4.53 19.30 -0.86
C GLN A 198 3.29 19.35 0.04
N LEU A 199 3.47 18.99 1.31
CA LEU A 199 2.44 18.98 2.35
C LEU A 199 2.87 19.91 3.47
N GLU A 200 2.46 21.19 3.43
CA GLU A 200 2.84 22.18 4.45
C GLU A 200 4.37 22.19 4.71
N ASP A 201 4.83 21.65 5.84
CA ASP A 201 6.22 21.53 6.28
C ASP A 201 6.90 20.19 5.93
N GLU A 202 6.22 19.32 5.19
CA GLU A 202 6.68 18.01 4.77
C GLU A 202 6.71 17.86 3.26
N THR A 203 7.59 16.98 2.79
CA THR A 203 7.60 16.50 1.41
C THR A 203 7.23 15.02 1.42
N LEU A 204 6.34 14.61 0.54
CA LEU A 204 5.93 13.23 0.36
C LEU A 204 6.37 12.77 -1.03
N ASP A 205 7.26 11.79 -1.08
CA ASP A 205 7.67 11.10 -2.29
C ASP A 205 6.98 9.71 -2.32
N GLU A 206 6.38 9.32 -3.43
CA GLU A 206 5.62 8.07 -3.56
C GLU A 206 5.98 7.35 -4.85
N TRP A 207 6.05 6.02 -4.81
CA TRP A 207 6.32 5.19 -5.98
C TRP A 207 5.17 4.22 -6.22
N TYR A 208 4.70 4.19 -7.46
CA TYR A 208 3.61 3.33 -7.91
C TYR A 208 4.09 2.39 -9.01
N ALA A 209 3.72 1.12 -8.94
CA ALA A 209 4.04 0.13 -9.96
C ALA A 209 2.78 -0.52 -10.54
N GLN A 210 2.85 -0.86 -11.83
CA GLN A 210 1.78 -1.58 -12.51
C GLN A 210 1.48 -2.88 -11.80
N GLY A 211 0.20 -3.16 -11.60
CA GLY A 211 -0.30 -4.36 -10.95
C GLY A 211 -0.28 -4.27 -9.42
N PHE A 212 0.48 -3.34 -8.84
CA PHE A 212 0.74 -3.28 -7.39
C PHE A 212 0.27 -1.99 -6.71
N GLY A 213 0.03 -0.91 -7.47
CA GLY A 213 -0.30 0.39 -6.88
C GLY A 213 0.91 0.99 -6.16
N GLN A 214 0.70 1.67 -5.02
CA GLN A 214 1.80 2.30 -4.28
C GLN A 214 2.67 1.23 -3.61
N ILE A 215 3.94 1.14 -4.00
CA ILE A 215 4.92 0.14 -3.52
C ILE A 215 5.94 0.72 -2.53
N LYS A 216 6.07 2.04 -2.45
CA LYS A 216 6.98 2.75 -1.54
C LYS A 216 6.51 4.19 -1.38
N PHE A 217 6.80 4.81 -0.25
CA PHE A 217 6.81 6.26 -0.14
C PHE A 217 7.83 6.72 0.93
N VAL A 218 8.17 7.99 0.94
CA VAL A 218 9.07 8.61 1.90
C VAL A 218 8.50 9.96 2.30
N ARG A 219 8.38 10.21 3.61
CA ARG A 219 8.07 11.54 4.13
C ARG A 219 9.33 12.19 4.68
N THR A 220 9.58 13.42 4.26
CA THR A 220 10.71 14.23 4.73
C THR A 220 10.19 15.53 5.33
N LYS A 221 10.46 15.76 6.61
CA LYS A 221 10.14 17.01 7.31
C LYS A 221 11.13 18.11 6.97
N ALA A 222 10.71 19.37 7.10
CA ALA A 222 11.54 20.55 6.82
C ALA A 222 12.83 20.64 7.67
N ASN A 223 12.85 20.04 8.87
CA ASN A 223 14.03 19.95 9.72
C ASN A 223 15.03 18.85 9.29
N GLY A 224 14.74 18.11 8.22
CA GLY A 224 15.55 17.02 7.71
C GLY A 224 15.22 15.66 8.33
N ASP A 225 14.25 15.56 9.25
CA ASP A 225 13.81 14.28 9.77
C ASP A 225 13.09 13.52 8.66
N VAL A 226 13.63 12.35 8.31
CA VAL A 226 13.06 11.46 7.30
C VAL A 226 12.27 10.38 8.03
N LYS A 227 10.95 10.42 7.90
CA LYS A 227 10.11 9.24 8.10
C LYS A 227 10.05 8.51 6.75
N SER A 228 11.12 7.78 6.44
CA SER A 228 11.05 6.75 5.41
C SER A 228 10.41 5.54 6.05
N SER A 229 9.28 5.12 5.52
CA SER A 229 8.84 3.76 5.76
C SER A 229 8.81 3.07 4.41
N GLU A 230 9.17 1.80 4.37
CA GLU A 230 8.65 0.98 3.29
C GLU A 230 7.13 0.73 3.46
N ALA A 231 6.51 1.11 4.60
CA ALA A 231 5.08 1.38 4.77
C ALA A 231 4.69 2.10 6.09
N ILE A 232 3.84 3.14 6.06
CA ILE A 232 3.37 3.90 7.24
C ILE A 232 2.05 3.27 7.65
N GLY A 233 2.00 2.80 8.89
CA GLY A 233 0.90 3.15 9.77
C GLY A 233 1.30 4.43 10.51
N ASP A 234 0.44 5.46 10.45
CA ASP A 234 0.69 6.70 11.18
C ASP A 234 0.51 6.40 12.69
N GLU A 235 1.48 6.82 13.51
CA GLU A 235 1.22 7.03 14.94
C GLU A 235 0.35 8.29 15.11
N PRO A 236 -0.55 8.30 16.11
CA PRO A 236 -1.56 9.35 16.31
C PRO A 236 -1.00 10.76 16.58
#